data_AF-A0A7X5SBQ9-F1
#
_entry.id   AF-A0A7X5SBQ9-F1
#
_cell.length_a   1.000
_cell.length_b   1.000
_cell.length_c   1.000
_cell.angle_alpha   90.00
_cell.angle_beta   90.00
_cell.angle_gamma   90.00
#
_symmetry.space_group_name_H-M   'P 1'
#
loop_
_entity.id
_entity.type
_entity.pdbx_description
1 polymer ?
#
loop_
_entity_poly.entity_id
_entity_poly.type
_entity_poly.pdbx_seq_one_letter_code
_entity_poly.pdbx_strand_id
1 'polypeptide(L)'
;ALLADGHLLVEGAPGLAKTTAIRALASRLEADFARVQFTPDLLPSDLTGTEIWRPQDSRFEFMPGPIFHPILLADEINRAPAKVQSALLEAMGERQVTVGRHTYALPQLFLVMATQNPIEQEGTFPLPEAQLDRFLMHVRIGYPQADAE
;
A
#
# COMPACT_ATOMS: atom_id res chain seq x y z
N ALA A 1 -0.93 -3.03 -15.46
CA ALA A 1 -0.33 -2.41 -14.26
C ALA A 1 1.05 -3.01 -13.97
N LEU A 2 1.14 -4.28 -13.55
CA LEU A 2 2.42 -4.91 -13.23
C LEU A 2 3.50 -4.81 -14.33
N LEU A 3 3.16 -5.14 -15.58
CA LEU A 3 4.09 -5.08 -16.72
C LEU A 3 4.40 -3.65 -17.20
N ALA A 4 3.70 -2.66 -16.65
CA ALA A 4 3.81 -1.25 -17.01
C ALA A 4 4.26 -0.41 -15.81
N ASP A 5 4.81 -1.06 -14.77
CA ASP A 5 5.32 -0.39 -13.58
C ASP A 5 4.31 0.51 -12.85
N GLY A 6 3.01 0.22 -13.04
CA GLY A 6 1.92 1.01 -12.50
C GLY A 6 1.23 0.37 -11.30
N HIS A 7 0.67 1.24 -10.45
CA HIS A 7 -0.10 0.86 -9.27
C HIS A 7 -1.61 0.79 -9.57
N LEU A 8 -2.36 0.09 -8.70
CA LEU A 8 -3.78 -0.15 -8.86
C LEU A 8 -4.56 0.48 -7.72
N LEU A 9 -5.63 1.20 -8.03
CA LEU A 9 -6.64 1.63 -7.07
C LEU A 9 -7.91 0.84 -7.30
N VAL A 10 -8.40 0.14 -6.28
CA VAL A 10 -9.55 -0.75 -6.39
C VAL A 10 -10.67 -0.32 -5.44
N GLU A 11 -11.68 0.31 -6.01
CA GLU A 11 -12.91 0.70 -5.32
C GLU A 11 -13.94 -0.42 -5.43
N GLY A 12 -14.68 -0.70 -4.36
CA GLY A 12 -15.70 -1.76 -4.35
C GLY A 12 -15.96 -2.27 -2.94
N ALA A 13 -17.14 -2.87 -2.75
CA ALA A 13 -17.62 -3.29 -1.44
C ALA A 13 -16.64 -4.23 -0.71
N PRO A 14 -16.64 -4.21 0.63
CA PRO A 14 -15.92 -5.21 1.43
C PRO A 14 -16.32 -6.63 1.02
N GLY A 15 -15.36 -7.57 1.01
CA GLY A 15 -15.65 -8.99 0.78
C GLY A 15 -15.66 -9.46 -0.68
N LEU A 16 -15.40 -8.58 -1.67
CA LEU A 16 -15.36 -8.94 -3.10
C LEU A 16 -14.09 -9.69 -3.56
N ALA A 17 -13.52 -10.57 -2.71
CA ALA A 17 -12.35 -11.41 -3.01
C ALA A 17 -11.07 -10.66 -3.49
N LYS A 18 -10.98 -9.33 -3.32
CA LYS A 18 -9.81 -8.52 -3.71
C LYS A 18 -8.50 -9.02 -3.09
N THR A 19 -8.55 -9.35 -1.79
CA THR A 19 -7.42 -9.94 -1.06
C THR A 19 -7.02 -11.30 -1.64
N THR A 20 -7.99 -12.10 -2.07
CA THR A 20 -7.74 -13.42 -2.69
C THR A 20 -7.06 -13.25 -4.05
N ALA A 21 -7.55 -12.31 -4.87
CA ALA A 21 -6.99 -12.05 -6.19
C ALA A 21 -5.52 -11.61 -6.13
N ILE A 22 -5.17 -10.68 -5.22
CA ILE A 22 -3.79 -10.22 -5.11
C ILE A 22 -2.87 -11.25 -4.47
N ARG A 23 -3.37 -12.03 -3.49
CA ARG A 23 -2.60 -13.13 -2.91
C ARG A 23 -2.32 -14.22 -3.95
N ALA A 24 -3.31 -14.54 -4.78
CA ALA A 24 -3.14 -15.47 -5.89
C ALA A 24 -2.10 -14.93 -6.89
N LEU A 25 -2.18 -13.65 -7.26
CA LEU A 25 -1.18 -13.00 -8.13
C LEU A 25 0.24 -13.11 -7.55
N ALA A 26 0.42 -12.75 -6.27
CA ALA A 26 1.72 -12.84 -5.60
C ALA A 26 2.28 -14.27 -5.61
N SER A 27 1.43 -15.26 -5.29
CA SER A 27 1.83 -16.67 -5.30
C SER A 27 2.26 -17.16 -6.68
N ARG A 28 1.65 -16.65 -7.76
CA ARG A 28 1.99 -17.02 -9.15
C ARG A 28 3.26 -16.34 -9.66
N LEU A 29 3.66 -15.24 -9.04
CA LEU A 29 4.88 -14.50 -9.33
C LEU A 29 6.04 -14.88 -8.42
N GLU A 30 5.82 -15.81 -7.49
CA GLU A 30 6.79 -16.19 -6.44
C GLU A 30 7.33 -14.95 -5.69
N ALA A 31 6.47 -13.96 -5.49
CA ALA A 31 6.82 -12.67 -4.92
C ALA A 31 6.30 -12.55 -3.48
N ASP A 32 7.15 -11.97 -2.61
CA ASP A 32 6.74 -11.67 -1.24
C ASP A 32 5.59 -10.65 -1.22
N PHE A 33 4.68 -10.83 -0.26
CA PHE A 33 3.43 -10.09 -0.16
C PHE A 33 3.24 -9.54 1.24
N ALA A 34 2.92 -8.25 1.32
CA ALA A 34 2.45 -7.63 2.55
C ALA A 34 1.03 -7.06 2.39
N ARG A 35 0.28 -7.08 3.49
CA ARG A 35 -1.00 -6.40 3.61
C ARG A 35 -0.92 -5.42 4.77
N VAL A 36 -1.33 -4.18 4.51
CA VAL A 36 -1.42 -3.12 5.51
C VAL A 36 -2.84 -2.59 5.51
N GLN A 37 -3.46 -2.60 6.68
CA GLN A 37 -4.74 -1.95 6.91
C GLN A 37 -4.47 -0.51 7.30
N PHE A 38 -5.00 0.45 6.55
CA PHE A 38 -4.87 1.86 6.88
C PHE A 38 -5.89 2.20 7.97
N THR A 39 -5.40 2.81 9.04
CA THR A 39 -6.18 3.22 10.21
C THR A 39 -5.83 4.65 10.61
N PRO A 40 -6.69 5.35 11.37
CA PRO A 40 -6.46 6.75 11.75
C PRO A 40 -5.20 6.97 12.60
N ASP A 41 -4.74 5.93 13.32
CA ASP A 41 -3.59 5.91 14.21
C ASP A 41 -2.28 5.48 13.53
N LEU A 42 -2.34 5.01 12.27
CA LEU A 42 -1.16 4.57 11.53
C LEU A 42 -0.17 5.72 11.35
N LEU A 43 1.12 5.46 11.56
CA LEU A 43 2.18 6.43 11.34
C LEU A 43 2.91 6.16 10.02
N PRO A 44 3.52 7.19 9.38
CA PRO A 44 4.35 6.99 8.20
C PRO A 44 5.46 5.94 8.41
N SER A 45 6.08 5.92 9.60
CA SER A 45 7.12 4.96 9.97
C SER A 45 6.65 3.51 10.03
N ASP A 46 5.37 3.27 10.30
CA ASP A 46 4.80 1.91 10.31
C ASP A 46 4.72 1.34 8.89
N LEU A 47 4.71 2.23 7.89
CA LEU A 47 4.70 1.90 6.47
C LEU A 47 6.12 1.86 5.90
N THR A 48 6.93 2.87 6.19
CA THR A 48 8.28 3.07 5.64
C THR A 48 9.36 2.33 6.39
N GLY A 49 9.12 1.92 7.63
CA GLY A 49 10.14 1.35 8.51
C GLY A 49 10.75 2.39 9.46
N THR A 50 11.57 1.90 10.37
CA THR A 50 12.14 2.70 11.46
C THR A 50 13.57 2.26 11.78
N GLU A 51 14.35 3.14 12.39
CA GLU A 51 15.65 2.78 12.95
C GLU A 51 15.47 2.30 14.40
N ILE A 52 15.88 1.06 14.67
CA ILE A 52 15.87 0.48 16.01
C ILE A 52 17.27 0.51 16.61
N TRP A 53 17.38 0.88 17.88
CA TRP A 53 18.65 0.80 18.60
C TRP A 53 18.95 -0.66 18.97
N ARG A 54 20.11 -1.19 18.53
CA ARG A 54 20.65 -2.49 18.96
C ARG A 54 21.70 -2.28 20.05
N PRO A 55 21.37 -2.53 21.34
CA PRO A 55 22.32 -2.30 22.43
C PRO A 55 23.57 -3.19 22.34
N GLN A 56 23.44 -4.40 21.78
CA GLN A 56 24.54 -5.36 21.66
C GLN A 56 25.67 -4.81 20.79
N ASP A 57 25.31 -4.05 19.75
CA ASP A 57 26.21 -3.54 18.73
C ASP A 57 26.46 -2.03 18.85
N SER A 58 25.82 -1.36 19.83
CA SER A 58 25.81 0.10 19.99
C SER A 58 25.53 0.86 18.68
N ARG A 59 24.60 0.35 17.86
CA ARG A 59 24.23 0.96 16.57
C ARG A 59 22.73 1.02 16.36
N PHE A 60 22.32 1.99 15.54
CA PHE A 60 21.00 1.99 14.93
C PHE A 60 20.98 1.02 13.75
N GLU A 61 19.93 0.22 13.65
CA GLU A 61 19.69 -0.66 12.52
C GLU A 61 18.32 -0.37 11.92
N PHE A 62 18.28 -0.32 10.58
CA PHE A 62 17.04 -0.10 9.87
C PHE A 62 16.19 -1.37 9.87
N MET A 63 14.97 -1.24 10.38
CA MET A 63 13.93 -2.25 10.29
C MET A 63 12.98 -1.87 9.15
N PRO A 64 13.01 -2.58 8.01
CA PRO A 64 12.20 -2.22 6.84
C PRO A 64 10.71 -2.38 7.13
N GLY A 65 9.93 -1.41 6.67
CA GLY A 65 8.47 -1.45 6.72
C GLY A 65 7.85 -2.34 5.63
N PRO A 66 6.52 -2.50 5.64
CA PRO A 66 5.80 -3.33 4.68
C PRO A 66 5.95 -2.89 3.22
N ILE A 67 6.29 -1.63 2.92
CA ILE A 67 6.52 -1.18 1.53
C ILE A 67 7.72 -1.84 0.84
N PHE A 68 8.61 -2.48 1.59
CA PHE A 68 9.74 -3.21 1.01
C PHE A 68 9.34 -4.59 0.49
N HIS A 69 8.05 -4.94 0.53
CA HIS A 69 7.54 -6.14 -0.13
C HIS A 69 7.24 -5.85 -1.60
N PRO A 70 7.57 -6.77 -2.52
CA PRO A 70 7.30 -6.58 -3.94
C PRO A 70 5.84 -6.34 -4.29
N ILE A 71 4.92 -6.92 -3.51
CA ILE A 71 3.49 -6.69 -3.66
C ILE A 71 2.89 -6.26 -2.34
N LEU A 72 2.26 -5.09 -2.35
CA LEU A 72 1.60 -4.48 -1.20
C LEU A 72 0.11 -4.30 -1.46
N LEU A 73 -0.72 -4.88 -0.59
CA LEU A 73 -2.14 -4.53 -0.48
C LEU A 73 -2.30 -3.45 0.60
N ALA A 74 -2.65 -2.24 0.20
CA ALA A 74 -2.95 -1.12 1.09
C ALA A 74 -4.47 -0.98 1.23
N ASP A 75 -5.04 -1.55 2.29
CA ASP A 75 -6.49 -1.58 2.48
C ASP A 75 -7.01 -0.29 3.12
N GLU A 76 -8.10 0.23 2.55
CA GLU A 76 -8.81 1.43 3.02
C GLU A 76 -7.91 2.66 3.20
N ILE A 77 -7.12 3.00 2.18
CA ILE A 77 -6.10 4.06 2.26
C ILE A 77 -6.66 5.42 2.68
N ASN A 78 -7.95 5.65 2.40
CA ASN A 78 -8.68 6.83 2.83
C ASN A 78 -9.03 6.85 4.33
N ARG A 79 -8.68 5.85 5.14
CA ARG A 79 -8.85 5.87 6.61
C ARG A 79 -7.64 6.40 7.37
N ALA A 80 -6.47 6.46 6.75
CA ALA A 80 -5.28 7.02 7.39
C ALA A 80 -5.17 8.53 7.14
N PRO A 81 -4.46 9.26 8.02
CA PRO A 81 -4.17 10.68 7.81
C PRO A 81 -3.42 10.94 6.50
N ALA A 82 -3.60 12.14 5.94
CA ALA A 82 -2.95 12.55 4.68
C ALA A 82 -1.42 12.36 4.68
N LYS A 83 -0.75 12.48 5.83
CA LYS A 83 0.71 12.25 5.93
C LYS A 83 1.11 10.81 5.62
N VAL A 84 0.31 9.83 6.04
CA VAL A 84 0.55 8.40 5.75
C VAL A 84 0.28 8.11 4.28
N GLN A 85 -0.81 8.66 3.75
CA GLN A 85 -1.14 8.56 2.32
C GLN A 85 0.00 9.13 1.46
N SER A 86 0.50 10.33 1.80
CA SER A 86 1.64 10.94 1.11
C SER A 86 2.89 10.07 1.16
N ALA A 87 3.20 9.45 2.30
CA ALA A 87 4.36 8.56 2.41
C ALA A 87 4.25 7.35 1.46
N LEU A 88 3.06 6.75 1.33
CA LEU A 88 2.82 5.69 0.35
C LEU A 88 3.00 6.18 -1.09
N LEU A 89 2.40 7.32 -1.42
CA LEU A 89 2.40 7.88 -2.76
C LEU A 89 3.78 8.37 -3.21
N GLU A 90 4.58 8.89 -2.28
CA GLU A 90 5.97 9.24 -2.49
C GLU A 90 6.79 7.98 -2.79
N ALA A 91 6.63 6.93 -1.99
CA ALA A 91 7.28 5.64 -2.22
C ALA A 91 6.92 5.04 -3.60
N MET A 92 5.66 5.17 -4.03
CA MET A 92 5.18 4.75 -5.35
C MET A 92 5.85 5.54 -6.49
N GLY A 93 5.92 6.87 -6.35
CA GLY A 93 6.48 7.74 -7.39
C GLY A 93 8.01 7.68 -7.50
N GLU A 94 8.69 7.73 -6.35
CA GLU A 94 10.16 7.84 -6.29
C GLU A 94 10.86 6.48 -6.26
N ARG A 95 10.13 5.40 -5.98
CA ARG A 95 10.67 4.03 -5.82
C ARG A 95 11.80 3.91 -4.80
N GLN A 96 11.80 4.80 -3.83
CA GLN A 96 12.74 4.82 -2.72
C GLN A 96 12.08 5.49 -1.52
N VAL A 97 12.65 5.27 -0.35
CA VAL A 97 12.19 5.91 0.88
C VAL A 97 13.38 6.33 1.72
N THR A 98 13.28 7.53 2.30
CA THR A 98 14.29 8.07 3.20
C THR A 98 13.83 7.91 4.65
N VAL A 99 14.64 7.23 5.46
CA VAL A 99 14.44 7.10 6.91
C VAL A 99 15.68 7.62 7.62
N GLY A 100 15.49 8.60 8.51
CA GLY A 100 16.60 9.30 9.14
C GLY A 100 17.44 10.05 8.12
N ARG A 101 18.68 9.59 7.90
CA ARG A 101 19.63 10.16 6.92
C ARG A 101 19.95 9.22 5.77
N HIS A 102 19.30 8.06 5.71
CA HIS A 102 19.57 7.01 4.73
C HIS A 102 18.38 6.85 3.80
N THR A 103 18.67 6.75 2.50
CA THR A 103 17.67 6.47 1.46
C THR A 103 17.82 5.02 1.04
N TYR A 104 16.71 4.31 1.04
CA TYR A 104 16.61 2.89 0.72
C TYR A 104 15.79 2.73 -0.56
N ALA A 105 16.36 2.06 -1.56
CA ALA A 105 15.62 1.72 -2.78
C ALA A 105 14.57 0.64 -2.49
N LEU A 106 13.40 0.77 -3.12
CA LEU A 106 12.38 -0.27 -3.08
C LEU A 106 12.75 -1.42 -4.04
N PRO A 107 12.15 -2.61 -3.88
CA PRO A 107 12.41 -3.72 -4.79
C PRO A 107 12.07 -3.36 -6.25
N GLN A 108 12.78 -3.99 -7.19
CA GLN A 108 12.53 -3.76 -8.63
C GLN A 108 11.08 -4.07 -9.02
N LEU A 109 10.57 -5.21 -8.54
CA LEU A 109 9.15 -5.51 -8.57
C LEU A 109 8.49 -4.77 -7.41
N PHE A 110 7.73 -3.72 -7.67
CA PHE A 110 6.99 -3.00 -6.63
C PHE A 110 5.59 -2.63 -7.13
N LEU A 111 4.60 -3.41 -6.71
CA LEU A 111 3.19 -3.21 -7.02
C LEU A 111 2.43 -2.85 -5.75
N VAL A 112 1.72 -1.72 -5.80
CA VAL A 112 0.76 -1.33 -4.76
C VAL A 112 -0.63 -1.50 -5.33
N MET A 113 -1.46 -2.26 -4.64
CA MET A 113 -2.90 -2.27 -4.83
C MET A 113 -3.53 -1.59 -3.62
N ALA A 114 -4.11 -0.42 -3.83
CA ALA A 114 -4.83 0.30 -2.80
C ALA A 114 -6.33 0.01 -2.89
N THR A 115 -7.02 -0.06 -1.76
CA THR A 115 -8.48 -0.05 -1.70
C THR A 115 -8.97 1.20 -0.97
N GLN A 116 -10.18 1.64 -1.29
CA GLN A 116 -10.85 2.72 -0.58
C GLN A 116 -12.18 2.21 -0.04
N ASN A 117 -12.55 2.69 1.14
CA ASN A 117 -13.90 2.50 1.65
C ASN A 117 -14.82 3.53 0.99
N PRO A 118 -15.82 3.10 0.18
CA PRO A 118 -16.68 4.01 -0.57
C PRO A 118 -17.76 4.68 0.30
N ILE A 119 -17.97 4.20 1.52
CA ILE A 119 -18.96 4.76 2.44
C ILE A 119 -18.26 5.85 3.25
N GLU A 120 -18.62 7.12 3.02
CA GLU A 120 -18.19 8.24 3.85
C GLU A 120 -18.72 8.04 5.28
N GLN A 121 -17.83 7.60 6.17
CA GLN A 121 -18.06 7.57 7.62
C GLN A 121 -17.12 8.59 8.27
N GLU A 122 -17.46 9.06 9.47
CA GLU A 122 -16.58 9.90 10.27
C GLU A 122 -15.17 9.28 10.35
N GLY A 123 -14.14 10.07 10.00
CA GLY A 123 -12.74 9.62 10.03
C GLY A 123 -12.17 9.11 8.70
N THR A 124 -12.82 9.35 7.56
CA THR A 124 -12.20 9.15 6.23
C THR A 124 -11.62 10.44 5.64
N PHE A 125 -10.42 10.36 5.10
CA PHE A 125 -9.70 11.40 4.38
C PHE A 125 -9.60 11.02 2.90
N PRO A 126 -10.43 11.58 2.01
CA PRO A 126 -10.41 11.24 0.59
C PRO A 126 -9.06 11.64 -0.03
N LEU A 127 -8.60 10.86 -0.98
CA LEU A 127 -7.44 11.22 -1.79
C LEU A 127 -7.82 12.38 -2.72
N PRO A 128 -7.06 13.48 -2.74
CA PRO A 128 -7.19 14.51 -3.76
C PRO A 128 -7.05 13.90 -5.17
N GLU A 129 -7.74 14.48 -6.15
CA GLU A 129 -7.71 14.00 -7.55
C GLU A 129 -6.27 13.91 -8.11
N ALA A 130 -5.43 14.89 -7.79
CA ALA A 130 -4.02 14.89 -8.17
C ALA A 130 -3.19 13.74 -7.56
N GLN A 131 -3.68 13.10 -6.50
CA GLN A 131 -3.06 11.91 -5.91
C GLN A 131 -3.57 10.62 -6.56
N LEU A 132 -4.81 10.62 -7.05
CA LEU A 132 -5.38 9.49 -7.79
C LEU A 132 -4.61 9.22 -9.09
N ASP A 133 -4.07 10.26 -9.73
CA ASP A 133 -3.28 10.17 -10.96
C ASP A 133 -2.01 9.30 -10.82
N ARG A 134 -1.53 9.06 -9.60
CA ARG A 134 -0.40 8.14 -9.33
C ARG A 134 -0.77 6.66 -9.47
N PHE A 135 -2.05 6.34 -9.61
CA PHE A 135 -2.52 4.99 -9.91
C PHE A 135 -2.77 4.86 -11.41
N LEU A 136 -2.08 3.91 -12.04
CA LEU A 136 -2.23 3.66 -13.48
C LEU A 136 -3.66 3.22 -13.84
N MET A 137 -4.34 2.51 -12.94
CA MET A 137 -5.71 2.06 -13.16
C MET A 137 -6.54 2.25 -11.90
N HIS A 138 -7.73 2.83 -12.08
CA HIS A 138 -8.80 2.87 -11.09
C HIS A 138 -9.88 1.86 -11.50
N VAL A 139 -10.01 0.78 -10.74
CA VAL A 139 -10.92 -0.33 -11.02
C VAL A 139 -12.08 -0.29 -10.02
N ARG A 140 -13.30 -0.20 -10.53
CA ARG A 140 -14.53 -0.26 -9.72
C ARG A 140 -15.13 -1.65 -9.82
N ILE A 141 -15.17 -2.38 -8.71
CA ILE A 141 -15.72 -3.74 -8.64
C ILE A 141 -17.12 -3.67 -8.03
N GLY A 142 -18.13 -4.03 -8.83
CA GLY A 142 -19.51 -4.20 -8.39
C GLY A 142 -19.72 -5.54 -7.67
N TYR A 143 -20.90 -5.72 -7.06
CA TYR A 143 -21.27 -7.03 -6.52
C TYR A 143 -21.34 -8.07 -7.65
N PRO A 144 -20.88 -9.31 -7.42
CA PRO A 144 -21.12 -10.39 -8.37
C PRO A 144 -22.64 -10.52 -8.58
N GLN A 145 -23.05 -10.74 -9.84
CA GLN A 145 -24.44 -11.06 -10.11
C GLN A 145 -24.77 -12.42 -9.47
N ALA A 146 -26.01 -12.60 -9.02
CA ALA A 146 -26.45 -13.73 -8.19
C ALA A 146 -26.25 -15.11 -8.85
N ASP A 147 -25.92 -15.12 -10.13
CA ASP A 147 -25.74 -16.22 -11.06
C ASP A 147 -24.27 -16.60 -11.30
N ALA A 148 -23.32 -15.99 -10.57
CA ALA A 148 -21.88 -16.26 -10.66
C ALA A 148 -21.33 -17.23 -9.59
N GLU A 149 -22.19 -17.99 -8.90
CA GLU A 149 -21.81 -19.07 -7.96
C GLU A 149 -21.85 -20.46 -8.62
#